data_AF-A0A7I7YRD3-F1
#
_entry.id   AF-A0A7I7YRD3-F1
#
_cell.length_a   1.000
_cell.length_b   1.000
_cell.length_c   1.000
_cell.angle_alpha   90.00
_cell.angle_beta   90.00
_cell.angle_gamma   90.00
#
_symmetry.space_group_name_H-M   'P 1'
#
loop_
_entity.id
_entity.type
_entity.pdbx_description
1 polymer ?
#
loop_
_entity_poly.entity_id
_entity_poly.type
_entity_poly.pdbx_seq_one_letter_code
_entity_poly.pdbx_strand_id
1 'polypeptide(L)'
;MNDVTASDHPQLLASGHTSLMHGWVPTTIQLIAAAVLMLAVGRRSRRWRVLWLPVAALGGAAAAYLTHWYIVDRGLSEEPAPPALWLWIALTGMAVGVSILGWRRARPWRRGAALLSVPLCLLSATLVLNLWVGYFPTVQAAWSQLTAGPLPDQTDRATVTAMAARGARPPHGSVVPVLIPSDASRFKHRGELVYLPPEWFATSPPPKLPTVMMIGGQFNTPSDWTRAGNAVKTIDDFASAHDGKAPVLVFADSGGAFNNDTECVNGVRGNAADHLTKDVVPFMISNFGVSPDRTHWGVAGWSMGGTCAVDLTVMHPELFSAFVDVAGDFSPNAGTRAQTIARLFGGNADAWAAFDPTTVIERHGPYADTAGWFAISSDGPPRRDITITDSGAIRLAAREAAANPGNQTAAAYSLCAAGRAKGIDCAVIPQPGKHDWPFADRAFAAALPWLAGRLGTPDVARTALPAASAPTAAAGPVVVPAQRSGPTTR
;
A
#
# COMPACT_ATOMS: atom_id res chain seq x y z
N MET A 1 -23.66 31.18 52.39
CA MET A 1 -23.37 29.78 52.77
C MET A 1 -23.36 29.00 51.48
N ASN A 2 -22.34 29.20 50.64
CA ASN A 2 -20.97 28.68 50.78
C ASN A 2 -20.99 27.15 50.80
N ASP A 3 -20.17 26.40 50.08
CA ASP A 3 -19.27 26.58 48.93
C ASP A 3 -18.59 25.20 48.77
N VAL A 4 -18.03 24.87 47.59
CA VAL A 4 -16.77 24.08 47.42
C VAL A 4 -16.82 22.59 47.81
N THR A 5 -16.45 21.57 47.02
CA THR A 5 -15.67 21.41 45.77
C THR A 5 -15.86 19.97 45.26
N ALA A 6 -16.11 19.80 43.97
CA ALA A 6 -15.60 18.67 43.21
C ALA A 6 -15.17 19.20 41.85
N SER A 7 -13.87 19.14 41.62
CA SER A 7 -13.11 19.74 40.53
C SER A 7 -13.62 19.37 39.14
N ASP A 8 -14.12 20.37 38.42
CA ASP A 8 -14.09 20.42 36.96
C ASP A 8 -12.63 20.43 36.49
N HIS A 9 -12.15 19.27 36.03
CA HIS A 9 -11.09 19.22 35.04
C HIS A 9 -11.73 18.87 33.71
N PRO A 10 -11.69 19.76 32.70
CA PRO A 10 -12.13 19.39 31.37
C PRO A 10 -11.20 18.29 30.86
N GLN A 11 -11.77 17.16 30.44
CA GLN A 11 -11.14 16.14 29.60
C GLN A 11 -10.87 16.68 28.18
N LEU A 12 -10.36 17.91 28.08
CA LEU A 12 -9.70 18.45 26.91
C LEU A 12 -8.29 17.86 26.91
N LEU A 13 -8.17 16.66 26.35
CA LEU A 13 -7.00 16.09 25.65
C LEU A 13 -7.28 14.59 25.42
N ALA A 14 -8.46 14.29 24.85
CA ALA A 14 -8.63 13.06 24.11
C ALA A 14 -7.59 13.08 22.96
N SER A 15 -6.79 12.03 22.89
CA SER A 15 -5.73 11.73 21.94
C SER A 15 -6.10 12.07 20.50
N GLY A 16 -5.79 13.30 20.08
CA GLY A 16 -5.80 13.68 18.67
C GLY A 16 -4.62 13.02 17.98
N HIS A 17 -4.89 12.06 17.09
CA HIS A 17 -3.88 11.51 16.18
C HIS A 17 -3.42 12.63 15.24
N THR A 18 -2.34 13.34 15.61
CA THR A 18 -1.78 14.40 14.79
C THR A 18 -1.34 13.82 13.44
N SER A 19 -2.05 14.21 12.39
CA SER A 19 -1.78 13.77 11.02
C SER A 19 -0.45 14.31 10.51
N LEU A 20 0.32 13.44 9.86
CA LEU A 20 1.51 13.81 9.08
C LEU A 20 1.20 13.91 7.58
N MET A 21 -0.04 13.62 7.19
CA MET A 21 -0.50 13.60 5.81
C MET A 21 -1.27 14.86 5.41
N HIS A 22 -1.84 15.57 6.39
CA HIS A 22 -2.59 16.79 6.18
C HIS A 22 -2.59 17.67 7.43
N GLY A 23 -2.99 18.93 7.30
CA GLY A 23 -3.09 19.87 8.41
C GLY A 23 -1.83 20.71 8.62
N TRP A 24 -1.74 21.34 9.80
CA TRP A 24 -0.77 22.41 10.05
C TRP A 24 0.67 21.92 10.24
N VAL A 25 0.90 20.67 10.65
CA VAL A 25 2.23 20.16 11.02
C VAL A 25 3.21 20.13 9.84
N PRO A 26 2.91 19.45 8.71
CA PRO A 26 3.86 19.40 7.58
C PRO A 26 4.16 20.79 7.01
N THR A 27 3.15 21.67 6.95
CA THR A 27 3.30 23.04 6.44
C THR A 27 4.16 23.89 7.38
N THR A 28 3.93 23.80 8.69
CA THR A 28 4.66 24.60 9.68
C THR A 28 6.15 24.23 9.70
N ILE A 29 6.48 22.94 9.65
CA ILE A 29 7.87 22.48 9.60
C ILE A 29 8.59 23.00 8.36
N GLN A 30 7.95 22.95 7.19
CA GLN A 30 8.50 23.47 5.94
C GLN A 30 8.74 24.99 5.99
N LEU A 31 7.79 25.75 6.54
CA LEU A 31 7.93 27.21 6.71
C LEU A 31 9.08 27.56 7.66
N ILE A 32 9.22 26.84 8.78
CA ILE A 32 10.33 27.01 9.73
C ILE A 32 11.66 26.67 9.05
N ALA A 33 11.73 25.55 8.33
CA ALA A 33 12.94 25.15 7.60
C ALA A 33 13.40 26.21 6.60
N ALA A 34 12.46 26.75 5.81
CA ALA A 34 12.74 27.82 4.86
C ALA A 34 13.22 29.10 5.57
N ALA A 35 12.56 29.50 6.65
CA ALA A 35 12.95 30.68 7.43
C ALA A 35 14.35 30.54 8.04
N VAL A 36 14.66 29.40 8.65
CA VAL A 36 15.97 29.12 9.24
C VAL A 36 17.06 29.08 8.17
N LEU A 37 16.81 28.47 7.01
CA LEU A 37 17.75 28.48 5.89
C LEU A 37 17.98 29.90 5.33
N MET A 38 16.95 30.71 5.20
CA MET A 38 17.09 32.12 4.78
C MET A 38 17.95 32.92 5.77
N LEU A 39 17.76 32.71 7.07
CA LEU A 39 18.59 33.28 8.13
C LEU A 39 20.04 32.79 8.06
N ALA A 40 20.26 31.51 7.76
CA ALA A 40 21.58 30.94 7.58
C ALA A 40 22.32 31.55 6.37
N VAL A 41 21.64 31.68 5.23
CA VAL A 41 22.17 32.30 4.01
C VAL A 41 22.55 33.76 4.27
N GLY A 42 21.54 34.59 4.61
CA GLY A 42 21.68 35.99 4.98
C GLY A 42 22.43 36.91 4.00
N ARG A 43 22.34 38.23 4.24
CA ARG A 43 23.23 39.20 3.59
C ARG A 43 24.59 39.20 4.30
N ARG A 44 25.63 38.76 3.59
CA ARG A 44 27.03 38.78 4.02
C ARG A 44 27.88 39.61 3.03
N SER A 45 29.16 39.29 2.91
CA SER A 45 30.06 39.92 1.93
C SER A 45 29.62 39.75 0.46
N ARG A 46 30.09 40.62 -0.43
CA ARG A 46 29.88 40.48 -1.89
C ARG A 46 30.41 39.15 -2.42
N ARG A 47 31.59 38.71 -1.95
CA ARG A 47 32.19 37.40 -2.32
C ARG A 47 31.32 36.22 -1.88
N TRP A 48 30.67 36.29 -0.73
CA TRP A 48 29.70 35.26 -0.31
C TRP A 48 28.53 35.17 -1.29
N ARG A 49 27.93 36.32 -1.65
CA ARG A 49 26.75 36.36 -2.52
C ARG A 49 27.03 35.94 -3.96
N VAL A 50 28.20 36.29 -4.50
CA VAL A 50 28.52 36.09 -5.92
C VAL A 50 29.27 34.77 -6.19
N LEU A 51 30.03 34.25 -5.22
CA LEU A 51 30.84 33.04 -5.42
C LEU A 51 30.29 31.86 -4.61
N TRP A 52 30.26 31.98 -3.29
CA TRP A 52 30.01 30.83 -2.42
C TRP A 52 28.55 30.39 -2.36
N LEU A 53 27.61 31.33 -2.42
CA LEU A 53 26.19 31.00 -2.43
C LEU A 53 25.78 30.29 -3.74
N PRO A 54 26.20 30.73 -4.93
CA PRO A 54 26.00 29.95 -6.16
C PRO A 54 26.65 28.57 -6.11
N VAL A 55 27.86 28.43 -5.56
CA VAL A 55 28.51 27.11 -5.40
C VAL A 55 27.69 26.20 -4.49
N ALA A 56 27.15 26.70 -3.36
CA ALA A 56 26.28 25.93 -2.49
C ALA A 56 24.97 25.53 -3.20
N ALA A 57 24.37 26.43 -3.97
CA ALA A 57 23.16 26.15 -4.75
C ALA A 57 23.41 25.10 -5.84
N LEU A 58 24.55 25.15 -6.54
CA LEU A 58 24.98 24.14 -7.51
C LEU A 58 25.20 22.78 -6.85
N GLY A 59 25.80 22.74 -5.66
CA GLY A 59 25.93 21.51 -4.89
C GLY A 59 24.57 20.91 -4.51
N GLY A 60 23.60 21.76 -4.13
CA GLY A 60 22.22 21.35 -3.92
C GLY A 60 21.55 20.78 -5.17
N ALA A 61 21.64 21.50 -6.29
CA ALA A 61 21.09 21.05 -7.57
C ALA A 61 21.71 19.72 -8.03
N ALA A 62 23.03 19.54 -7.87
CA ALA A 62 23.72 18.29 -8.16
C ALA A 62 23.21 17.14 -7.26
N ALA A 63 23.02 17.38 -5.97
CA ALA A 63 22.45 16.38 -5.06
C ALA A 63 21.05 15.93 -5.51
N ALA A 64 20.15 16.88 -5.82
CA ALA A 64 18.81 16.55 -6.31
C ALA A 64 18.85 15.78 -7.64
N TYR A 65 19.70 16.19 -8.59
CA TYR A 65 19.86 15.50 -9.86
C TYR A 65 20.39 14.07 -9.70
N LEU A 66 21.45 13.88 -8.88
CA LEU A 66 22.03 12.56 -8.65
C LEU A 66 21.06 11.62 -7.93
N THR A 67 20.28 12.12 -6.97
CA THR A 67 19.23 11.35 -6.31
C THR A 67 18.12 10.96 -7.29
N HIS A 68 17.67 11.90 -8.14
CA HIS A 68 16.69 11.62 -9.19
C HIS A 68 17.19 10.56 -10.18
N TRP A 69 18.41 10.74 -10.69
CA TRP A 69 19.04 9.79 -11.60
C TRP A 69 19.14 8.40 -11.00
N TYR A 70 19.57 8.29 -9.73
CA TYR A 70 19.65 7.01 -9.03
C TYR A 70 18.27 6.34 -8.89
N ILE A 71 17.23 7.09 -8.52
CA ILE A 71 15.86 6.55 -8.38
C ILE A 71 15.34 6.01 -9.71
N VAL A 72 15.50 6.77 -10.80
CA VAL A 72 15.04 6.39 -12.14
C VAL A 72 15.84 5.21 -12.69
N ASP A 73 17.17 5.24 -12.58
CA ASP A 73 18.05 4.17 -13.08
C ASP A 73 17.74 2.84 -12.39
N ARG A 74 17.53 2.88 -11.07
CA ARG A 74 17.25 1.69 -10.26
C ARG A 74 15.79 1.24 -10.33
N GLY A 75 14.90 1.97 -11.00
CA GLY A 75 13.48 1.64 -11.10
C GLY A 75 12.76 1.68 -9.74
N LEU A 76 13.12 2.63 -8.88
CA LEU A 76 12.60 2.71 -7.51
C LEU A 76 11.30 3.51 -7.39
N SER A 77 10.76 4.02 -8.49
CA SER A 77 9.46 4.68 -8.52
C SER A 77 8.90 4.68 -9.92
N GLU A 78 7.65 4.28 -10.06
CA GLU A 78 6.94 4.31 -11.33
C GLU A 78 6.26 5.66 -11.55
N GLU A 79 5.71 6.23 -10.48
CA GLU A 79 5.14 7.58 -10.49
C GLU A 79 6.21 8.65 -10.33
N PRO A 80 6.07 9.81 -11.02
CA PRO A 80 6.99 10.92 -10.87
C PRO A 80 6.83 11.55 -9.47
N ALA A 81 7.93 11.58 -8.71
CA ALA A 81 7.95 12.24 -7.42
C ALA A 81 7.60 13.74 -7.53
N PRO A 82 6.91 14.32 -6.53
CA PRO A 82 6.46 15.70 -6.60
C PRO A 82 7.64 16.69 -6.69
N PRO A 83 7.53 17.79 -7.46
CA PRO A 83 8.60 18.80 -7.59
C PRO A 83 9.12 19.35 -6.26
N ALA A 84 8.24 19.42 -5.25
CA ALA A 84 8.60 19.85 -3.90
C ALA A 84 9.64 18.95 -3.24
N LEU A 85 9.68 17.64 -3.55
CA LEU A 85 10.67 16.71 -3.01
C LEU A 85 12.07 17.10 -3.52
N TRP A 86 12.21 17.31 -4.83
CA TRP A 86 13.46 17.71 -5.46
C TRP A 86 13.94 19.07 -4.97
N LEU A 87 13.01 20.01 -4.75
CA LEU A 87 13.31 21.29 -4.14
C LEU A 87 13.93 21.11 -2.74
N TRP A 88 13.31 20.32 -1.86
CA TRP A 88 13.83 20.12 -0.50
C TRP A 88 15.14 19.32 -0.46
N ILE A 89 15.35 18.37 -1.36
CA ILE A 89 16.66 17.70 -1.52
C ILE A 89 17.73 18.73 -1.94
N ALA A 90 17.41 19.60 -2.91
CA ALA A 90 18.33 20.65 -3.33
C ALA A 90 18.63 21.64 -2.20
N LEU A 91 17.61 22.06 -1.44
CA LEU A 91 17.77 22.93 -0.27
C LEU A 91 18.58 22.27 0.84
N THR A 92 18.47 20.95 1.02
CA THR A 92 19.28 20.19 1.97
C THR A 92 20.76 20.21 1.56
N GLY A 93 21.07 19.90 0.30
CA GLY A 93 22.45 20.00 -0.21
C GLY A 93 23.00 21.43 -0.13
N MET A 94 22.16 22.42 -0.41
CA MET A 94 22.51 23.84 -0.25
C MET A 94 22.78 24.20 1.21
N ALA A 95 21.97 23.72 2.17
CA ALA A 95 22.16 23.96 3.61
C ALA A 95 23.49 23.39 4.11
N VAL A 96 23.88 22.20 3.62
CA VAL A 96 25.20 21.61 3.88
C VAL A 96 26.31 22.50 3.32
N GLY A 97 26.19 22.92 2.05
CA GLY A 97 27.14 23.84 1.42
C GLY A 97 27.27 25.18 2.15
N VAL A 98 26.14 25.75 2.62
CA VAL A 98 26.11 26.99 3.40
C VAL A 98 26.82 26.82 4.75
N SER A 99 26.64 25.67 5.39
CA SER A 99 27.29 25.34 6.67
C SER A 99 28.80 25.24 6.52
N ILE A 100 29.29 24.59 5.46
CA ILE A 100 30.73 24.39 5.21
C ILE A 100 31.39 25.68 4.72
N LEU A 101 30.91 26.23 3.60
CA LEU A 101 31.54 27.36 2.90
C LEU A 101 31.37 28.67 3.69
N GLY A 102 30.29 28.76 4.48
CA GLY A 102 29.95 29.93 5.26
C GLY A 102 30.58 29.98 6.65
N TRP A 103 31.23 28.91 7.11
CA TRP A 103 31.58 28.72 8.52
C TRP A 103 32.49 29.81 9.09
N ARG A 104 33.65 30.03 8.44
CA ARG A 104 34.74 30.87 8.96
C ARG A 104 34.33 32.33 9.18
N ARG A 105 33.42 32.86 8.34
CA ARG A 105 33.00 34.27 8.34
C ARG A 105 31.62 34.50 8.96
N ALA A 106 30.94 33.45 9.43
CA ALA A 106 29.62 33.57 10.04
C ALA A 106 29.70 34.01 11.50
N ARG A 107 28.76 34.88 11.91
CA ARG A 107 28.51 35.18 13.33
C ARG A 107 28.01 33.91 14.05
N PRO A 108 28.23 33.74 15.37
CA PRO A 108 27.86 32.54 16.12
C PRO A 108 26.39 32.12 15.93
N TRP A 109 25.44 33.05 16.02
CA TRP A 109 24.02 32.75 15.80
C TRP A 109 23.70 32.25 14.38
N ARG A 110 24.45 32.72 13.36
CA ARG A 110 24.30 32.24 11.97
C ARG A 110 24.89 30.85 11.77
N ARG A 111 25.93 30.49 12.54
CA ARG A 111 26.45 29.12 12.56
C ARG A 111 25.40 28.17 13.15
N GLY A 112 24.76 28.57 14.25
CA GLY A 112 23.62 27.85 14.82
C GLY A 112 22.48 27.68 13.81
N ALA A 113 22.07 28.76 13.13
CA ALA A 113 21.05 28.69 12.08
C ALA A 113 21.45 27.77 10.91
N ALA A 114 22.72 27.82 10.46
CA ALA A 114 23.20 26.95 9.39
C ALA A 114 23.17 25.47 9.78
N LEU A 115 23.67 25.14 10.98
CA LEU A 115 23.61 23.77 11.50
C LEU A 115 22.18 23.27 11.68
N LEU A 116 21.26 24.12 12.16
CA LEU A 116 19.85 23.76 12.33
C LEU A 116 19.11 23.64 11.00
N SER A 117 19.52 24.40 9.96
CA SER A 117 18.87 24.36 8.66
C SER A 117 19.01 23.00 7.96
N VAL A 118 20.12 22.28 8.17
CA VAL A 118 20.37 20.96 7.55
C VAL A 118 19.33 19.92 7.98
N PRO A 119 19.16 19.59 9.27
CA PRO A 119 18.16 18.62 9.71
C PRO A 119 16.73 19.08 9.43
N LEU A 120 16.43 20.39 9.44
CA LEU A 120 15.11 20.90 9.10
C LEU A 120 14.76 20.75 7.61
N CYS A 121 15.72 21.00 6.71
CA CYS A 121 15.52 20.78 5.27
C CYS A 121 15.40 19.29 4.96
N LEU A 122 16.21 18.45 5.62
CA LEU A 122 16.12 17.01 5.49
C LEU A 122 14.76 16.50 5.98
N LEU A 123 14.29 16.96 7.15
CA LEU A 123 12.97 16.65 7.66
C LEU A 123 11.85 17.11 6.72
N SER A 124 12.02 18.25 6.06
CA SER A 124 11.06 18.73 5.06
C SER A 124 11.03 17.83 3.83
N ALA A 125 12.20 17.35 3.36
CA ALA A 125 12.27 16.37 2.28
C ALA A 125 11.58 15.05 2.65
N THR A 126 11.81 14.53 3.87
CA THR A 126 11.17 13.29 4.32
C THR A 126 9.67 13.46 4.53
N LEU A 127 9.20 14.62 5.00
CA LEU A 127 7.76 14.91 5.08
C LEU A 127 7.12 14.97 3.70
N VAL A 128 7.74 15.60 2.71
CA VAL A 128 7.20 15.61 1.34
C VAL A 128 7.20 14.21 0.74
N LEU A 129 8.23 13.41 1.00
CA LEU A 129 8.23 11.98 0.63
C LEU A 129 7.08 11.23 1.30
N ASN A 130 6.83 11.48 2.59
CA ASN A 130 5.72 10.87 3.31
C ASN A 130 4.35 11.31 2.77
N LEU A 131 4.19 12.58 2.41
CA LEU A 131 2.97 13.10 1.76
C LEU A 131 2.71 12.46 0.39
N TRP A 132 3.76 11.94 -0.25
CA TRP A 132 3.65 11.25 -1.52
C TRP A 132 3.34 9.75 -1.35
N VAL A 133 4.03 9.07 -0.43
CA VAL A 133 3.93 7.60 -0.26
C VAL A 133 2.88 7.18 0.78
N GLY A 134 2.58 8.04 1.75
CA GLY A 134 1.64 7.74 2.84
C GLY A 134 2.16 6.80 3.93
N TYR A 135 3.46 6.55 3.96
CA TYR A 135 4.07 5.50 4.78
C TYR A 135 3.90 5.70 6.31
N PHE A 136 3.84 6.96 6.76
CA PHE A 136 3.59 7.35 8.14
C PHE A 136 2.38 8.29 8.22
N PRO A 137 1.15 7.75 8.30
CA PRO A 137 -0.05 8.58 8.31
C PRO A 137 -0.14 9.55 9.50
N THR A 138 0.40 9.13 10.66
CA THR A 138 0.32 9.86 11.93
C THR A 138 1.66 9.90 12.65
N VAL A 139 1.82 10.86 13.57
CA VAL A 139 2.99 10.94 14.46
C VAL A 139 3.17 9.65 15.27
N GLN A 140 2.07 9.04 15.72
CA GLN A 140 2.12 7.80 16.48
C GLN A 140 2.64 6.63 15.64
N ALA A 141 2.21 6.51 14.38
CA ALA A 141 2.72 5.49 13.47
C ALA A 141 4.23 5.66 13.27
N ALA A 142 4.69 6.88 12.99
CA ALA A 142 6.12 7.20 12.85
C ALA A 142 6.92 6.86 14.11
N TRP A 143 6.43 7.23 15.29
CA TRP A 143 7.08 6.94 16.56
C TRP A 143 7.15 5.44 16.84
N SER A 144 6.05 4.71 16.62
CA SER A 144 5.98 3.26 16.85
C SER A 144 6.98 2.50 15.98
N GLN A 145 7.18 2.94 14.74
CA GLN A 145 8.13 2.32 13.82
C GLN A 145 9.58 2.69 14.17
N LEU A 146 9.84 3.94 14.56
CA LEU A 146 11.16 4.38 15.02
C LEU A 146 11.62 3.62 16.28
N THR A 147 10.69 3.36 17.20
CA THR A 147 10.95 2.68 18.48
C THR A 147 10.83 1.16 18.38
N ALA A 148 10.50 0.62 17.21
CA ALA A 148 10.20 -0.79 16.99
C ALA A 148 9.21 -1.36 18.03
N GLY A 149 8.25 -0.53 18.48
CA GLY A 149 7.27 -0.95 19.49
C GLY A 149 6.38 -2.08 18.98
N PRO A 150 5.87 -2.97 19.85
CA PRO A 150 4.96 -4.03 19.44
C PRO A 150 3.72 -3.47 18.75
N LEU A 151 3.13 -4.26 17.85
CA LEU A 151 1.84 -3.94 17.24
C LEU A 151 0.72 -3.98 18.29
N PRO A 152 -0.40 -3.28 18.06
CA PRO A 152 -1.63 -3.49 18.83
C PRO A 152 -1.97 -4.99 18.87
N ASP A 153 -2.33 -5.47 20.06
CA ASP A 153 -2.71 -6.86 20.32
C ASP A 153 -1.67 -7.90 19.87
N GLN A 154 -0.40 -7.47 19.81
CA GLN A 154 0.72 -8.37 19.56
C GLN A 154 0.96 -9.26 20.77
N THR A 155 1.00 -10.57 20.55
CA THR A 155 1.26 -11.58 21.57
C THR A 155 2.10 -12.72 21.01
N ASP A 156 2.61 -13.58 21.88
CA ASP A 156 3.43 -14.71 21.48
C ASP A 156 2.61 -15.98 21.19
N ARG A 157 3.26 -16.91 20.51
CA ARG A 157 2.65 -18.16 20.07
C ARG A 157 2.17 -19.06 21.23
N ALA A 158 2.91 -19.09 22.34
CA ALA A 158 2.55 -19.90 23.49
C ALA A 158 1.30 -19.33 24.18
N THR A 159 1.20 -18.01 24.27
CA THR A 159 0.05 -17.31 24.83
C THR A 159 -1.24 -17.60 24.05
N VAL A 160 -1.24 -17.47 22.71
CA VAL A 160 -2.45 -17.77 21.92
C VAL A 160 -2.84 -19.24 21.98
N THR A 161 -1.86 -20.16 22.06
CA THR A 161 -2.12 -21.60 22.20
C THR A 161 -2.75 -21.89 23.55
N ALA A 162 -2.27 -21.28 24.63
CA ALA A 162 -2.85 -21.42 25.96
C ALA A 162 -4.24 -20.78 26.08
N MET A 163 -4.51 -19.69 25.35
CA MET A 163 -5.84 -19.09 25.26
C MET A 163 -6.82 -20.03 24.53
N ALA A 164 -6.44 -20.56 23.37
CA ALA A 164 -7.27 -21.48 22.60
C ALA A 164 -7.58 -22.77 23.39
N ALA A 165 -6.58 -23.33 24.07
CA ALA A 165 -6.76 -24.51 24.92
C ALA A 165 -7.76 -24.29 26.07
N ARG A 166 -7.92 -23.05 26.53
CA ARG A 166 -8.89 -22.66 27.58
C ARG A 166 -10.21 -22.16 27.01
N GLY A 167 -10.37 -22.09 25.69
CA GLY A 167 -11.54 -21.45 25.04
C GLY A 167 -11.66 -19.96 25.37
N ALA A 168 -10.56 -19.30 25.73
CA ALA A 168 -10.55 -17.89 26.09
C ALA A 168 -10.51 -17.02 24.83
N ARG A 169 -11.69 -16.61 24.36
CA ARG A 169 -11.83 -15.72 23.20
C ARG A 169 -11.44 -14.29 23.58
N PRO A 170 -10.45 -13.67 22.91
CA PRO A 170 -10.15 -12.26 23.11
C PRO A 170 -11.25 -11.35 22.51
N PRO A 171 -11.40 -10.10 23.00
CA PRO A 171 -12.38 -9.16 22.47
C PRO A 171 -12.05 -8.67 21.05
N HIS A 172 -10.77 -8.71 20.67
CA HIS A 172 -10.24 -8.38 19.35
C HIS A 172 -9.28 -9.50 18.91
N GLY A 173 -8.87 -9.51 17.65
CA GLY A 173 -7.90 -10.50 17.18
C GLY A 173 -6.53 -10.36 17.83
N SER A 174 -5.71 -11.40 17.69
CA SER A 174 -4.35 -11.45 18.22
C SER A 174 -3.33 -11.46 17.07
N VAL A 175 -2.31 -10.61 17.14
CA VAL A 175 -1.22 -10.58 16.16
C VAL A 175 -0.01 -11.36 16.68
N VAL A 176 0.42 -12.38 15.95
CA VAL A 176 1.50 -13.28 16.35
C VAL A 176 2.67 -13.14 15.38
N PRO A 177 3.84 -12.65 15.82
CA PRO A 177 5.05 -12.72 15.04
C PRO A 177 5.49 -14.17 14.88
N VAL A 178 5.88 -14.52 13.66
CA VAL A 178 6.39 -15.85 13.32
C VAL A 178 7.67 -15.73 12.50
N LEU A 179 8.46 -16.79 12.51
CA LEU A 179 9.53 -17.00 11.55
C LEU A 179 9.20 -18.28 10.80
N ILE A 180 8.72 -18.15 9.58
CA ILE A 180 8.37 -19.29 8.73
C ILE A 180 9.67 -19.98 8.29
N PRO A 181 9.75 -21.33 8.25
CA PRO A 181 10.91 -22.01 7.69
C PRO A 181 11.00 -21.81 6.18
N SER A 182 12.20 -21.60 5.64
CA SER A 182 12.45 -21.43 4.20
C SER A 182 12.98 -22.71 3.55
N ASP A 183 12.47 -23.88 3.95
CA ASP A 183 13.06 -25.16 3.55
C ASP A 183 12.83 -25.50 2.09
N ALA A 184 11.66 -25.16 1.55
CA ALA A 184 11.33 -25.40 0.15
C ALA A 184 11.93 -24.31 -0.75
N SER A 185 11.78 -23.03 -0.39
CA SER A 185 12.21 -21.92 -1.24
C SER A 185 13.70 -21.63 -1.17
N ARG A 186 14.34 -21.90 -0.02
CA ARG A 186 15.66 -21.38 0.36
C ARG A 186 15.74 -19.84 0.29
N PHE A 187 14.59 -19.16 0.28
CA PHE A 187 14.53 -17.71 0.24
C PHE A 187 14.88 -17.14 1.60
N LYS A 188 15.83 -16.19 1.63
CA LYS A 188 16.16 -15.49 2.86
C LYS A 188 15.14 -14.39 3.10
N HIS A 189 14.18 -14.66 3.98
CA HIS A 189 13.14 -13.71 4.36
C HIS A 189 13.31 -13.21 5.82
N ARG A 190 12.52 -12.19 6.17
CA ARG A 190 12.35 -11.68 7.55
C ARG A 190 11.15 -12.40 8.20
N GLY A 191 10.95 -12.17 9.50
CA GLY A 191 9.78 -12.71 10.20
C GLY A 191 8.47 -12.08 9.72
N GLU A 192 7.44 -12.93 9.61
CA GLU A 192 6.08 -12.60 9.23
C GLU A 192 5.19 -12.33 10.45
N LEU A 193 3.95 -11.92 10.19
CA LEU A 193 2.93 -11.72 11.21
C LEU A 193 1.66 -12.50 10.84
N VAL A 194 0.99 -13.05 11.84
CA VAL A 194 -0.29 -13.74 11.66
C VAL A 194 -1.33 -13.08 12.55
N TYR A 195 -2.43 -12.63 11.95
CA TYR A 195 -3.62 -12.17 12.68
C TYR A 195 -4.58 -13.34 12.90
N LEU A 196 -4.95 -13.58 14.15
CA LEU A 196 -5.91 -14.60 14.56
C LEU A 196 -7.20 -13.92 15.03
N PRO A 197 -8.34 -14.10 14.34
CA PRO A 197 -9.61 -13.52 14.78
C PRO A 197 -10.11 -14.22 16.05
N PRO A 198 -11.03 -13.59 16.82
CA PRO A 198 -11.62 -14.21 18.00
C PRO A 198 -12.20 -15.61 17.76
N GLU A 199 -12.77 -15.87 16.58
CA GLU A 199 -13.31 -17.19 16.22
C GLU A 199 -12.23 -18.30 16.16
N TRP A 200 -10.96 -17.97 15.96
CA TRP A 200 -9.88 -18.98 16.01
C TRP A 200 -9.77 -19.65 17.40
N PHE A 201 -10.18 -18.95 18.45
CA PHE A 201 -10.16 -19.42 19.84
C PHE A 201 -11.45 -20.16 20.23
N ALA A 202 -12.38 -20.38 19.30
CA ALA A 202 -13.69 -21.00 19.55
C ALA A 202 -13.61 -22.45 20.02
N THR A 203 -12.64 -23.21 19.51
CA THR A 203 -12.44 -24.62 19.81
C THR A 203 -10.95 -24.95 19.93
N SER A 204 -10.63 -26.10 20.53
CA SER A 204 -9.28 -26.67 20.55
C SER A 204 -9.36 -28.14 20.11
N PRO A 205 -8.88 -28.51 18.91
CA PRO A 205 -8.15 -27.68 17.96
C PRO A 205 -8.99 -26.53 17.35
N PRO A 206 -8.34 -25.44 16.88
CA PRO A 206 -9.03 -24.31 16.23
C PRO A 206 -9.90 -24.72 15.03
N PRO A 207 -10.97 -23.96 14.73
CA PRO A 207 -11.74 -24.18 13.51
C PRO A 207 -10.90 -23.94 12.25
N LYS A 208 -11.25 -24.64 11.16
CA LYS A 208 -10.59 -24.53 9.85
C LYS A 208 -11.01 -23.24 9.13
N LEU A 209 -10.57 -22.09 9.65
CA LEU A 209 -10.90 -20.78 9.09
C LEU A 209 -10.23 -20.54 7.72
N PRO A 210 -10.83 -19.69 6.87
CA PRO A 210 -10.17 -19.21 5.66
C PRO A 210 -8.97 -18.32 5.97
N THR A 211 -8.07 -18.20 4.99
CA THR A 211 -6.84 -17.42 5.10
C THR A 211 -6.70 -16.45 3.95
N VAL A 212 -6.27 -15.23 4.25
CA VAL A 212 -5.84 -14.24 3.27
C VAL A 212 -4.34 -14.00 3.44
N MET A 213 -3.58 -14.25 2.38
CA MET A 213 -2.18 -13.87 2.30
C MET A 213 -2.08 -12.39 1.91
N MET A 214 -1.52 -11.58 2.81
CA MET A 214 -1.38 -10.14 2.67
C MET A 214 0.05 -9.81 2.23
N ILE A 215 0.21 -9.23 1.03
CA ILE A 215 1.52 -8.91 0.43
C ILE A 215 1.64 -7.39 0.24
N GLY A 216 2.73 -6.81 0.73
CA GLY A 216 2.98 -5.37 0.60
C GLY A 216 3.58 -4.96 -0.75
N GLY A 217 3.87 -3.66 -0.90
CA GLY A 217 4.53 -3.11 -2.09
C GLY A 217 6.05 -3.32 -2.12
N GLN A 218 6.70 -2.77 -3.14
CA GLN A 218 8.15 -2.96 -3.38
C GLN A 218 9.06 -2.48 -2.23
N PHE A 219 8.64 -1.47 -1.46
CA PHE A 219 9.32 -0.99 -0.25
C PHE A 219 8.49 -1.31 0.97
N ASN A 220 8.68 -2.51 1.51
CA ASN A 220 7.78 -3.02 2.53
C ASN A 220 8.48 -3.80 3.64
N THR A 221 7.84 -3.83 4.80
CA THR A 221 7.97 -4.84 5.84
C THR A 221 6.63 -5.56 6.05
N PRO A 222 6.62 -6.82 6.54
CA PRO A 222 5.39 -7.50 6.92
C PRO A 222 4.47 -6.69 7.86
N SER A 223 5.02 -5.75 8.63
CA SER A 223 4.24 -4.89 9.52
C SER A 223 3.57 -3.69 8.85
N ASP A 224 3.81 -3.40 7.57
CA ASP A 224 3.28 -2.15 7.01
C ASP A 224 1.79 -2.22 6.70
N TRP A 225 1.28 -3.40 6.31
CA TRP A 225 -0.17 -3.60 6.22
C TRP A 225 -0.84 -3.34 7.57
N THR A 226 -0.19 -3.65 8.69
CA THR A 226 -0.75 -3.43 10.03
C THR A 226 -0.56 -1.97 10.49
N ARG A 227 0.58 -1.34 10.21
CA ARG A 227 0.92 0.02 10.68
C ARG A 227 0.47 1.15 9.75
N ALA A 228 0.72 1.00 8.45
CA ALA A 228 0.43 2.01 7.43
C ALA A 228 -0.91 1.74 6.74
N GLY A 229 -1.23 0.47 6.50
CA GLY A 229 -2.47 0.03 5.85
C GLY A 229 -3.65 -0.26 6.79
N ASN A 230 -3.50 -0.06 8.11
CA ASN A 230 -4.53 -0.29 9.15
C ASN A 230 -5.24 -1.67 9.09
N ALA A 231 -4.65 -2.68 8.45
CA ALA A 231 -5.34 -3.94 8.14
C ALA A 231 -5.89 -4.66 9.38
N VAL A 232 -5.17 -4.60 10.51
CA VAL A 232 -5.60 -5.20 11.79
C VAL A 232 -6.86 -4.53 12.31
N LYS A 233 -6.91 -3.19 12.31
CA LYS A 233 -8.11 -2.46 12.70
C LYS A 233 -9.29 -2.80 11.77
N THR A 234 -9.04 -2.83 10.46
CA THR A 234 -10.07 -3.14 9.45
C THR A 234 -10.65 -4.54 9.64
N ILE A 235 -9.81 -5.55 9.89
CA ILE A 235 -10.28 -6.92 10.13
C ILE A 235 -10.92 -7.09 11.52
N ASP A 236 -10.48 -6.33 12.54
CA ASP A 236 -11.13 -6.33 13.86
C ASP A 236 -12.51 -5.68 13.84
N ASP A 237 -12.67 -4.56 13.14
CA ASP A 237 -13.97 -3.92 12.94
C ASP A 237 -14.91 -4.88 12.21
N PHE A 238 -14.40 -5.59 11.19
CA PHE A 238 -15.14 -6.64 10.49
C PHE A 238 -15.52 -7.78 11.44
N ALA A 239 -14.55 -8.37 12.15
CA ALA A 239 -14.80 -9.47 13.08
C ALA A 239 -15.84 -9.06 14.15
N SER A 240 -15.74 -7.85 14.71
CA SER A 240 -16.69 -7.34 15.69
C SER A 240 -18.12 -7.23 15.13
N ALA A 241 -18.27 -6.92 13.84
CA ALA A 241 -19.57 -6.88 13.17
C ALA A 241 -20.12 -8.27 12.81
N HIS A 242 -19.30 -9.32 12.93
CA HIS A 242 -19.58 -10.70 12.53
C HIS A 242 -19.36 -11.71 13.68
N ASP A 243 -19.64 -11.32 14.93
CA ASP A 243 -19.51 -12.17 16.13
C ASP A 243 -18.13 -12.81 16.32
N GLY A 244 -17.07 -12.08 15.97
CA GLY A 244 -15.68 -12.53 16.03
C GLY A 244 -15.22 -13.36 14.83
N LYS A 245 -16.08 -13.59 13.83
CA LYS A 245 -15.79 -14.39 12.63
C LYS A 245 -15.14 -13.53 11.56
N ALA A 246 -13.95 -13.95 11.14
CA ALA A 246 -13.19 -13.34 10.07
C ALA A 246 -12.18 -14.36 9.51
N PRO A 247 -11.59 -14.12 8.33
CA PRO A 247 -10.40 -14.83 7.90
C PRO A 247 -9.21 -14.63 8.83
N VAL A 248 -8.31 -15.62 8.86
CA VAL A 248 -6.94 -15.43 9.34
C VAL A 248 -6.17 -14.62 8.31
N LEU A 249 -5.38 -13.64 8.73
CA LEU A 249 -4.48 -12.91 7.81
C LEU A 249 -3.04 -13.34 8.08
N VAL A 250 -2.28 -13.64 7.03
CA VAL A 250 -0.82 -13.80 7.11
C VAL A 250 -0.15 -12.67 6.33
N PHE A 251 0.58 -11.81 7.04
CA PHE A 251 1.35 -10.73 6.44
C PHE A 251 2.73 -11.28 6.08
N ALA A 252 2.87 -11.69 4.81
CA ALA A 252 4.01 -12.44 4.33
C ALA A 252 5.17 -11.51 3.92
N ASP A 253 6.41 -11.94 4.13
CA ASP A 253 7.58 -11.25 3.58
C ASP A 253 7.91 -11.79 2.18
N SER A 254 7.54 -11.04 1.16
CA SER A 254 7.89 -11.35 -0.24
C SER A 254 9.25 -10.79 -0.66
N GLY A 255 9.83 -9.86 0.10
CA GLY A 255 11.03 -9.12 -0.30
C GLY A 255 12.32 -9.58 0.38
N GLY A 256 12.26 -10.07 1.62
CA GLY A 256 13.42 -10.49 2.42
C GLY A 256 14.35 -9.37 2.89
N ALA A 257 14.23 -8.19 2.29
CA ALA A 257 14.80 -6.93 2.75
C ALA A 257 13.88 -5.78 2.35
N PHE A 258 13.99 -4.63 3.02
CA PHE A 258 13.10 -3.48 2.79
C PHE A 258 13.17 -2.92 1.36
N ASN A 259 14.33 -3.03 0.68
CA ASN A 259 14.58 -2.48 -0.64
C ASN A 259 14.85 -3.55 -1.70
N ASN A 260 14.45 -4.80 -1.44
CA ASN A 260 14.56 -5.89 -2.38
C ASN A 260 13.18 -6.21 -2.96
N ASP A 261 12.91 -5.58 -4.08
CA ASP A 261 11.71 -5.77 -4.88
C ASP A 261 11.81 -7.10 -5.65
N THR A 262 11.06 -8.12 -5.26
CA THR A 262 11.11 -9.43 -5.94
C THR A 262 10.03 -9.59 -6.99
N GLU A 263 9.04 -8.68 -7.05
CA GLU A 263 7.78 -8.88 -7.79
C GLU A 263 7.15 -10.27 -7.53
N CYS A 264 7.40 -10.83 -6.34
CA CYS A 264 7.04 -12.19 -5.95
C CYS A 264 7.42 -13.31 -6.93
N VAL A 265 8.45 -13.12 -7.76
CA VAL A 265 8.89 -14.17 -8.69
C VAL A 265 9.97 -15.06 -8.10
N ASN A 266 10.27 -16.17 -8.78
CA ASN A 266 11.49 -16.94 -8.53
C ASN A 266 12.60 -16.47 -9.48
N GLY A 267 13.66 -15.89 -8.93
CA GLY A 267 14.72 -15.33 -9.76
C GLY A 267 15.94 -14.82 -9.01
N VAL A 268 16.66 -13.89 -9.64
CA VAL A 268 17.95 -13.37 -9.18
C VAL A 268 17.85 -12.71 -7.80
N ARG A 269 16.69 -12.12 -7.49
CA ARG A 269 16.43 -11.42 -6.22
C ARG A 269 15.89 -12.34 -5.11
N GLY A 270 15.71 -13.64 -5.39
CA GLY A 270 15.23 -14.66 -4.46
C GLY A 270 14.07 -15.48 -5.01
N ASN A 271 13.78 -16.60 -4.33
CA ASN A 271 12.68 -17.50 -4.68
C ASN A 271 11.40 -17.11 -3.92
N ALA A 272 10.87 -15.92 -4.19
CA ALA A 272 9.75 -15.37 -3.43
C ALA A 272 8.45 -16.13 -3.68
N ALA A 273 8.13 -16.52 -4.91
CA ALA A 273 6.95 -17.33 -5.21
C ALA A 273 6.98 -18.68 -4.47
N ASP A 274 8.13 -19.34 -4.44
CA ASP A 274 8.28 -20.59 -3.71
C ASP A 274 8.12 -20.39 -2.20
N HIS A 275 8.60 -19.27 -1.64
CA HIS A 275 8.37 -18.96 -0.22
C HIS A 275 6.88 -18.84 0.06
N LEU A 276 6.18 -18.02 -0.73
CA LEU A 276 4.76 -17.75 -0.54
C LEU A 276 3.90 -19.01 -0.72
N THR A 277 4.22 -19.87 -1.69
CA THR A 277 3.38 -21.04 -2.01
C THR A 277 3.80 -22.32 -1.31
N LYS A 278 5.11 -22.57 -1.14
CA LYS A 278 5.65 -23.85 -0.64
C LYS A 278 6.11 -23.79 0.81
N ASP A 279 6.33 -22.60 1.37
CA ASP A 279 6.70 -22.44 2.78
C ASP A 279 5.53 -21.84 3.60
N VAL A 280 4.99 -20.68 3.19
CA VAL A 280 3.94 -19.96 3.94
C VAL A 280 2.63 -20.75 4.02
N VAL A 281 2.09 -21.23 2.89
CA VAL A 281 0.80 -21.95 2.88
C VAL A 281 0.87 -23.22 3.76
N PRO A 282 1.85 -24.14 3.60
CA PRO A 282 1.97 -25.31 4.47
C PRO A 282 2.21 -24.96 5.94
N PHE A 283 2.97 -23.91 6.23
CA PHE A 283 3.19 -23.44 7.60
C PHE A 283 1.87 -23.00 8.26
N MET A 284 1.06 -22.21 7.57
CA MET A 284 -0.23 -21.75 8.08
C MET A 284 -1.19 -22.92 8.37
N ILE A 285 -1.27 -23.89 7.45
CA ILE A 285 -2.11 -25.09 7.62
C ILE A 285 -1.67 -25.91 8.83
N SER A 286 -0.38 -26.21 8.93
CA SER A 286 0.17 -27.11 9.96
C SER A 286 0.26 -26.46 11.34
N ASN A 287 0.58 -25.17 11.41
CA ASN A 287 0.78 -24.47 12.68
C ASN A 287 -0.54 -23.85 13.14
N PHE A 288 -1.22 -23.07 12.31
CA PHE A 288 -2.43 -22.35 12.73
C PHE A 288 -3.71 -23.14 12.49
N GLY A 289 -3.62 -24.30 11.84
CA GLY A 289 -4.77 -25.16 11.65
C GLY A 289 -5.82 -24.58 10.71
N VAL A 290 -5.47 -23.61 9.85
CA VAL A 290 -6.38 -23.05 8.85
C VAL A 290 -6.83 -24.10 7.83
N SER A 291 -7.88 -23.80 7.05
CA SER A 291 -8.37 -24.70 6.00
C SER A 291 -7.28 -24.97 4.95
N PRO A 292 -7.08 -26.22 4.50
CA PRO A 292 -6.20 -26.53 3.36
C PRO A 292 -6.91 -26.41 2.00
N ASP A 293 -8.23 -26.16 1.99
CA ASP A 293 -9.01 -26.07 0.77
C ASP A 293 -8.77 -24.72 0.07
N ARG A 294 -8.39 -24.76 -1.22
CA ARG A 294 -8.15 -23.58 -2.04
C ARG A 294 -9.31 -22.58 -2.06
N THR A 295 -10.55 -23.04 -1.87
CA THR A 295 -11.75 -22.19 -1.82
C THR A 295 -11.78 -21.30 -0.58
N HIS A 296 -10.96 -21.61 0.42
CA HIS A 296 -10.78 -20.86 1.66
C HIS A 296 -9.47 -20.05 1.68
N TRP A 297 -8.78 -19.96 0.54
CA TRP A 297 -7.54 -19.20 0.39
C TRP A 297 -7.66 -18.11 -0.66
N GLY A 298 -7.24 -16.90 -0.28
CA GLY A 298 -7.08 -15.78 -1.19
C GLY A 298 -5.82 -14.98 -0.93
N VAL A 299 -5.45 -14.14 -1.90
CA VAL A 299 -4.29 -13.25 -1.81
C VAL A 299 -4.76 -11.81 -1.95
N ALA A 300 -4.31 -10.93 -1.07
CA ALA A 300 -4.57 -9.49 -1.19
C ALA A 300 -3.24 -8.76 -1.15
N GLY A 301 -3.04 -7.80 -2.04
CA GLY A 301 -1.80 -7.05 -2.04
C GLY A 301 -1.88 -5.67 -2.66
N TRP A 302 -0.84 -4.89 -2.38
CA TRP A 302 -0.71 -3.48 -2.72
C TRP A 302 0.50 -3.24 -3.61
N SER A 303 0.35 -2.49 -4.72
CA SER A 303 1.44 -2.16 -5.65
C SER A 303 2.07 -3.44 -6.21
N MET A 304 3.38 -3.65 -6.08
CA MET A 304 4.04 -4.95 -6.30
C MET A 304 3.21 -6.14 -5.75
N GLY A 305 2.68 -6.02 -4.53
CA GLY A 305 1.85 -7.05 -3.91
C GLY A 305 0.52 -7.30 -4.61
N GLY A 306 -0.05 -6.29 -5.28
CA GLY A 306 -1.24 -6.42 -6.11
C GLY A 306 -0.96 -7.28 -7.34
N THR A 307 0.17 -7.02 -8.03
CA THR A 307 0.71 -7.88 -9.09
C THR A 307 0.89 -9.31 -8.58
N CYS A 308 1.51 -9.48 -7.40
CA CYS A 308 1.69 -10.79 -6.78
C CYS A 308 0.35 -11.51 -6.52
N ALA A 309 -0.69 -10.79 -6.10
CA ALA A 309 -2.00 -11.38 -5.82
C ALA A 309 -2.63 -11.99 -7.07
N VAL A 310 -2.51 -11.31 -8.20
CA VAL A 310 -2.93 -11.83 -9.51
C VAL A 310 -2.07 -13.04 -9.87
N ASP A 311 -0.75 -12.87 -9.93
CA ASP A 311 0.20 -13.88 -10.40
C ASP A 311 0.07 -15.18 -9.63
N LEU A 312 0.13 -15.13 -8.30
CA LEU A 312 0.01 -16.32 -7.46
C LEU A 312 -1.32 -17.03 -7.68
N THR A 313 -2.42 -16.29 -7.82
CA THR A 313 -3.75 -16.91 -7.98
C THR A 313 -3.93 -17.54 -9.35
N VAL A 314 -3.42 -16.92 -10.42
CA VAL A 314 -3.55 -17.46 -11.78
C VAL A 314 -2.54 -18.55 -12.10
N MET A 315 -1.37 -18.54 -11.44
CA MET A 315 -0.35 -19.59 -11.52
C MET A 315 -0.67 -20.79 -10.64
N HIS A 316 -1.30 -20.56 -9.49
CA HIS A 316 -1.61 -21.58 -8.50
C HIS A 316 -3.11 -21.64 -8.15
N PRO A 317 -4.01 -21.86 -9.14
CA PRO A 317 -5.44 -22.00 -8.87
C PRO A 317 -5.78 -23.25 -8.06
N GLU A 318 -4.84 -24.18 -7.86
CA GLU A 318 -4.91 -25.28 -6.92
C GLU A 318 -4.71 -24.87 -5.45
N LEU A 319 -4.15 -23.68 -5.21
CA LEU A 319 -3.90 -23.12 -3.87
C LEU A 319 -4.84 -21.95 -3.54
N PHE A 320 -5.18 -21.11 -4.52
CA PHE A 320 -5.95 -19.88 -4.28
C PHE A 320 -7.20 -19.81 -5.17
N SER A 321 -8.28 -19.25 -4.63
CA SER A 321 -9.56 -19.07 -5.35
C SER A 321 -9.97 -17.61 -5.50
N ALA A 322 -9.32 -16.70 -4.79
CA ALA A 322 -9.65 -15.28 -4.84
C ALA A 322 -8.41 -14.39 -4.75
N PHE A 323 -8.43 -13.26 -5.47
CA PHE A 323 -7.44 -12.22 -5.29
C PHE A 323 -8.07 -10.83 -5.11
N VAL A 324 -7.38 -9.97 -4.34
CA VAL A 324 -7.59 -8.52 -4.30
C VAL A 324 -6.29 -7.86 -4.75
N ASP A 325 -6.31 -7.35 -5.97
CA ASP A 325 -5.25 -6.54 -6.53
C ASP A 325 -5.54 -5.07 -6.21
N VAL A 326 -4.70 -4.45 -5.38
CA VAL A 326 -4.76 -3.01 -5.12
C VAL A 326 -3.60 -2.33 -5.84
N ALA A 327 -3.93 -1.66 -6.95
CA ALA A 327 -3.01 -0.90 -7.78
C ALA A 327 -1.75 -1.69 -8.22
N GLY A 328 -1.91 -2.95 -8.59
CA GLY A 328 -0.88 -3.76 -9.21
C GLY A 328 -0.67 -3.45 -10.69
N ASP A 329 0.48 -3.91 -11.16
CA ASP A 329 0.94 -3.70 -12.52
C ASP A 329 0.43 -4.79 -13.45
N PHE A 330 0.65 -4.59 -14.75
CA PHE A 330 0.23 -5.54 -15.78
C PHE A 330 0.97 -6.89 -15.72
N SER A 331 2.16 -6.91 -15.15
CA SER A 331 3.05 -8.07 -15.03
C SER A 331 4.15 -7.74 -14.01
N PRO A 332 4.93 -8.71 -13.49
CA PRO A 332 6.15 -8.43 -12.74
C PRO A 332 7.00 -7.36 -13.42
N ASN A 333 7.27 -6.26 -12.71
CA ASN A 333 7.82 -5.05 -13.30
C ASN A 333 9.04 -4.52 -12.53
N ALA A 334 10.16 -4.34 -13.23
CA ALA A 334 11.34 -3.67 -12.69
C ALA A 334 11.93 -2.68 -13.72
N GLY A 335 11.05 -1.99 -14.45
CA GLY A 335 11.37 -1.02 -15.51
C GLY A 335 10.79 -1.44 -16.87
N THR A 336 11.57 -1.28 -17.94
CA THR A 336 11.16 -1.84 -19.24
C THR A 336 11.15 -3.37 -19.21
N ARG A 337 10.39 -4.04 -20.08
CA ARG A 337 10.37 -5.51 -20.18
C ARG A 337 11.77 -6.13 -20.26
N ALA A 338 12.68 -5.54 -21.05
CA ALA A 338 14.06 -6.02 -21.14
C ALA A 338 14.82 -5.88 -19.81
N GLN A 339 14.61 -4.77 -19.09
CA GLN A 339 15.16 -4.58 -17.76
C GLN A 339 14.56 -5.55 -16.74
N THR A 340 13.25 -5.79 -16.78
CA THR A 340 12.58 -6.79 -15.93
C THR A 340 13.18 -8.18 -16.13
N ILE A 341 13.28 -8.65 -17.38
CA ILE A 341 13.87 -9.96 -17.72
C ILE A 341 15.32 -10.04 -17.21
N ALA A 342 16.11 -8.98 -17.37
CA ALA A 342 17.49 -8.95 -16.89
C ALA A 342 17.59 -8.93 -15.35
N ARG A 343 16.80 -8.07 -14.68
CA ARG A 343 16.90 -7.77 -13.23
C ARG A 343 16.27 -8.83 -12.35
N LEU A 344 15.16 -9.42 -12.79
CA LEU A 344 14.42 -10.42 -12.03
C LEU A 344 14.76 -11.84 -12.48
N PHE A 345 14.88 -12.08 -13.78
CA PHE A 345 15.01 -13.42 -14.36
C PHE A 345 16.41 -13.74 -14.91
N GLY A 346 17.39 -12.87 -14.67
CA GLY A 346 18.78 -13.09 -15.10
C GLY A 346 18.96 -13.16 -16.62
N GLY A 347 18.07 -12.53 -17.38
CA GLY A 347 18.06 -12.57 -18.84
C GLY A 347 17.18 -13.68 -19.44
N ASN A 348 16.54 -14.52 -18.62
CA ASN A 348 15.73 -15.63 -19.09
C ASN A 348 14.28 -15.19 -19.39
N ALA A 349 13.96 -15.06 -20.69
CA ALA A 349 12.63 -14.67 -21.14
C ALA A 349 11.55 -15.74 -20.92
N ASP A 350 11.92 -17.03 -20.94
CA ASP A 350 10.97 -18.13 -20.67
C ASP A 350 10.59 -18.18 -19.19
N ALA A 351 11.55 -17.90 -18.31
CA ALA A 351 11.28 -17.74 -16.88
C ALA A 351 10.36 -16.55 -16.62
N TRP A 352 10.58 -15.41 -17.29
CA TRP A 352 9.64 -14.28 -17.23
C TRP A 352 8.24 -14.66 -17.73
N ALA A 353 8.14 -15.37 -18.85
CA ALA A 353 6.85 -15.78 -19.43
C ALA A 353 6.07 -16.76 -18.52
N ALA A 354 6.76 -17.48 -17.63
CA ALA A 354 6.12 -18.32 -16.63
C ALA A 354 5.45 -17.52 -15.49
N PHE A 355 5.81 -16.24 -15.34
CA PHE A 355 5.25 -15.31 -14.34
C PHE A 355 4.47 -14.15 -14.97
N ASP A 356 4.40 -14.03 -16.30
CA ASP A 356 3.58 -13.03 -16.96
C ASP A 356 2.10 -13.44 -16.89
N PRO A 357 1.22 -12.71 -16.16
CA PRO A 357 -0.13 -13.19 -15.88
C PRO A 357 -0.97 -13.37 -17.14
N THR A 358 -0.78 -12.55 -18.18
CA THR A 358 -1.47 -12.75 -19.47
C THR A 358 -1.06 -14.08 -20.12
N THR A 359 0.24 -14.35 -20.22
CA THR A 359 0.76 -15.62 -20.74
C THR A 359 0.28 -16.82 -19.92
N VAL A 360 0.29 -16.70 -18.59
CA VAL A 360 -0.15 -17.77 -17.67
C VAL A 360 -1.64 -18.05 -17.85
N ILE A 361 -2.49 -17.01 -17.84
CA ILE A 361 -3.95 -17.14 -18.02
C ILE A 361 -4.27 -17.81 -19.35
N GLU A 362 -3.60 -17.40 -20.43
CA GLU A 362 -3.82 -17.98 -21.75
C GLU A 362 -3.45 -19.46 -21.82
N ARG A 363 -2.33 -19.83 -21.20
CA ARG A 363 -1.76 -21.19 -21.20
C ARG A 363 -2.48 -22.14 -20.27
N HIS A 364 -2.83 -21.71 -19.07
CA HIS A 364 -3.44 -22.55 -18.04
C HIS A 364 -4.95 -22.71 -18.25
N GLY A 365 -5.65 -21.64 -18.65
CA GLY A 365 -7.11 -21.63 -18.69
C GLY A 365 -7.73 -22.85 -19.40
N PRO A 366 -8.90 -23.34 -18.94
CA PRO A 366 -9.89 -22.60 -18.14
C PRO A 366 -9.66 -22.63 -16.62
N TYR A 367 -10.20 -21.61 -15.94
CA TYR A 367 -10.28 -21.47 -14.48
C TYR A 367 -11.69 -21.80 -14.00
N ALA A 368 -11.80 -22.35 -12.79
CA ALA A 368 -13.07 -22.75 -12.19
C ALA A 368 -13.16 -22.26 -10.75
N ASP A 369 -14.20 -21.49 -10.46
CA ASP A 369 -14.40 -20.87 -9.15
C ASP A 369 -13.18 -20.04 -8.71
N THR A 370 -12.61 -19.26 -9.64
CA THR A 370 -11.58 -18.26 -9.38
C THR A 370 -12.18 -16.87 -9.57
N ALA A 371 -11.96 -15.95 -8.63
CA ALA A 371 -12.47 -14.57 -8.77
C ALA A 371 -11.49 -13.48 -8.30
N GLY A 372 -11.63 -12.27 -8.83
CA GLY A 372 -10.69 -11.18 -8.62
C GLY A 372 -11.33 -9.81 -8.41
N TRP A 373 -10.80 -9.04 -7.47
CA TRP A 373 -11.13 -7.63 -7.27
C TRP A 373 -9.92 -6.76 -7.62
N PHE A 374 -10.04 -5.93 -8.65
CA PHE A 374 -9.02 -4.95 -9.01
C PHE A 374 -9.43 -3.58 -8.47
N ALA A 375 -8.70 -3.04 -7.49
CA ALA A 375 -8.89 -1.70 -6.99
C ALA A 375 -7.89 -0.74 -7.65
N ILE A 376 -8.39 0.25 -8.38
CA ILE A 376 -7.57 1.23 -9.09
C ILE A 376 -7.79 2.63 -8.52
N SER A 377 -6.70 3.40 -8.40
CA SER A 377 -6.78 4.79 -8.00
C SER A 377 -7.32 5.64 -9.15
N SER A 378 -8.26 6.56 -8.88
CA SER A 378 -8.81 7.48 -9.87
C SER A 378 -8.97 8.89 -9.31
N ASP A 379 -8.33 9.88 -9.94
CA ASP A 379 -8.37 11.29 -9.54
C ASP A 379 -9.67 12.04 -9.95
N GLY A 380 -10.75 11.33 -10.31
CA GLY A 380 -11.98 11.95 -10.78
C GLY A 380 -13.21 11.04 -10.70
N PRO A 381 -14.41 11.53 -11.07
CA PRO A 381 -15.57 10.64 -11.24
C PRO A 381 -15.20 9.50 -12.19
N PRO A 382 -15.71 8.28 -11.97
CA PRO A 382 -15.27 7.08 -12.70
C PRO A 382 -15.24 7.39 -14.19
N ARG A 383 -14.04 7.31 -14.81
CA ARG A 383 -13.91 7.46 -16.27
C ARG A 383 -14.86 6.44 -16.89
N ARG A 384 -15.84 6.93 -17.65
CA ARG A 384 -16.97 6.16 -18.16
C ARG A 384 -16.61 5.09 -19.20
N ASP A 385 -15.35 4.90 -19.56
CA ASP A 385 -15.07 4.49 -20.93
C ASP A 385 -14.41 3.11 -21.09
N ILE A 386 -14.32 2.30 -20.03
CA ILE A 386 -14.01 0.87 -20.22
C ILE A 386 -15.08 0.04 -19.52
N THR A 387 -16.20 -0.14 -20.22
CA THR A 387 -17.07 -1.26 -19.90
C THR A 387 -16.35 -2.50 -20.41
N ILE A 388 -16.10 -3.50 -19.55
CA ILE A 388 -15.39 -4.75 -19.91
C ILE A 388 -16.13 -5.56 -21.02
N THR A 389 -17.28 -5.09 -21.49
CA THR A 389 -17.99 -5.64 -22.64
C THR A 389 -17.59 -5.01 -23.99
N ASP A 390 -16.90 -3.86 -23.99
CA ASP A 390 -16.43 -3.21 -25.22
C ASP A 390 -15.07 -3.77 -25.66
N SER A 391 -15.09 -4.58 -26.71
CA SER A 391 -13.89 -5.22 -27.26
C SER A 391 -12.86 -4.23 -27.82
N GLY A 392 -13.29 -3.04 -28.26
CA GLY A 392 -12.40 -1.98 -28.73
C GLY A 392 -11.62 -1.34 -27.58
N ALA A 393 -12.33 -0.96 -26.51
CA ALA A 393 -11.75 -0.39 -25.30
C ALA A 393 -10.79 -1.37 -24.60
N ILE A 394 -11.14 -2.66 -24.53
CA ILE A 394 -10.27 -3.70 -23.96
C ILE A 394 -8.97 -3.83 -24.75
N ARG A 395 -9.02 -3.84 -26.09
CA ARG A 395 -7.81 -3.91 -26.92
C ARG A 395 -6.91 -2.69 -26.74
N LEU A 396 -7.50 -1.51 -26.53
CA LEU A 396 -6.74 -0.30 -26.24
C LEU A 396 -6.06 -0.43 -24.87
N ALA A 397 -6.79 -0.80 -23.82
CA ALA A 397 -6.25 -1.03 -22.49
C ALA A 397 -5.10 -2.05 -22.51
N ALA A 398 -5.26 -3.16 -23.24
CA ALA A 398 -4.19 -4.15 -23.39
C ALA A 398 -2.92 -3.59 -24.05
N ARG A 399 -3.06 -2.74 -25.08
CA ARG A 399 -1.90 -2.07 -25.71
C ARG A 399 -1.25 -1.06 -24.79
N GLU A 400 -2.03 -0.29 -24.05
CA GLU A 400 -1.52 0.69 -23.09
C GLU A 400 -0.79 0.01 -21.93
N ALA A 401 -1.35 -1.08 -21.39
CA ALA A 401 -0.74 -1.88 -20.33
C ALA A 401 0.56 -2.54 -20.80
N ALA A 402 0.59 -3.09 -22.02
CA ALA A 402 1.81 -3.67 -22.58
C ALA A 402 2.91 -2.62 -22.86
N ALA A 403 2.52 -1.39 -23.22
CA ALA A 403 3.45 -0.29 -23.46
C ALA A 403 3.97 0.36 -22.17
N ASN A 404 3.14 0.39 -21.13
CA ASN A 404 3.46 0.91 -19.80
C ASN A 404 2.84 0.00 -18.72
N PRO A 405 3.57 -1.03 -18.26
CA PRO A 405 3.05 -1.98 -17.28
C PRO A 405 2.58 -1.35 -15.96
N GLY A 406 3.18 -0.22 -15.55
CA GLY A 406 2.78 0.59 -14.39
C GLY A 406 1.50 1.41 -14.59
N ASN A 407 0.86 1.38 -15.77
CA ASN A 407 -0.47 1.94 -15.95
C ASN A 407 -1.52 1.00 -15.32
N GLN A 408 -1.66 1.07 -13.99
CA GLN A 408 -2.50 0.20 -13.16
C GLN A 408 -3.97 0.16 -13.60
N THR A 409 -4.49 1.26 -14.16
CA THR A 409 -5.85 1.27 -14.74
C THR A 409 -5.92 0.38 -15.98
N ALA A 410 -5.02 0.57 -16.93
CA ALA A 410 -4.97 -0.25 -18.14
C ALA A 410 -4.67 -1.72 -17.82
N ALA A 411 -3.76 -1.97 -16.87
CA ALA A 411 -3.43 -3.28 -16.35
C ALA A 411 -4.67 -4.02 -15.82
N ALA A 412 -5.39 -3.43 -14.87
CA ALA A 412 -6.58 -4.01 -14.27
C ALA A 412 -7.66 -4.38 -15.30
N TYR A 413 -7.96 -3.47 -16.24
CA TYR A 413 -8.95 -3.75 -17.28
C TYR A 413 -8.49 -4.83 -18.26
N SER A 414 -7.21 -4.84 -18.64
CA SER A 414 -6.63 -5.84 -19.54
C SER A 414 -6.64 -7.23 -18.89
N LEU A 415 -6.11 -7.36 -17.67
CA LEU A 415 -6.04 -8.61 -16.93
C LEU A 415 -7.42 -9.16 -16.59
N CYS A 416 -8.36 -8.30 -16.19
CA CYS A 416 -9.73 -8.73 -15.93
C CYS A 416 -10.41 -9.25 -17.21
N ALA A 417 -10.19 -8.62 -18.36
CA ALA A 417 -10.72 -9.12 -19.62
C ALA A 417 -10.10 -10.46 -20.04
N ALA A 418 -8.77 -10.59 -19.92
CA ALA A 418 -8.05 -11.85 -20.21
C ALA A 418 -8.54 -12.98 -19.29
N GLY A 419 -8.69 -12.71 -18.00
CA GLY A 419 -9.20 -13.66 -17.01
C GLY A 419 -10.63 -14.12 -17.29
N ARG A 420 -11.55 -13.19 -17.57
CA ARG A 420 -12.95 -13.53 -17.92
C ARG A 420 -13.05 -14.42 -19.15
N ALA A 421 -12.21 -14.19 -20.15
CA ALA A 421 -12.15 -15.05 -21.35
C ALA A 421 -11.74 -16.50 -21.03
N LYS A 422 -11.16 -16.74 -19.84
CA LYS A 422 -10.71 -18.04 -19.36
C LYS A 422 -11.44 -18.51 -18.09
N GLY A 423 -12.54 -17.88 -17.69
CA GLY A 423 -13.36 -18.34 -16.56
C GLY A 423 -13.01 -17.76 -15.19
N ILE A 424 -12.24 -16.67 -15.13
CA ILE A 424 -12.03 -15.89 -13.91
C ILE A 424 -13.09 -14.79 -13.83
N ASP A 425 -13.93 -14.82 -12.79
CA ASP A 425 -14.86 -13.72 -12.51
C ASP A 425 -14.07 -12.54 -11.92
N CYS A 426 -14.20 -11.34 -12.45
CA CYS A 426 -13.47 -10.19 -11.88
C CYS A 426 -14.23 -8.88 -12.00
N ALA A 427 -13.88 -7.89 -11.18
CA ALA A 427 -14.37 -6.53 -11.30
C ALA A 427 -13.25 -5.52 -11.12
N VAL A 428 -13.33 -4.41 -11.85
CA VAL A 428 -12.44 -3.25 -11.72
C VAL A 428 -13.18 -2.14 -10.99
N ILE A 429 -12.67 -1.75 -9.83
CA ILE A 429 -13.32 -0.87 -8.86
C ILE A 429 -12.48 0.40 -8.70
N PRO A 430 -12.83 1.48 -9.41
CA PRO A 430 -12.15 2.76 -9.23
C PRO A 430 -12.53 3.42 -7.91
N GLN A 431 -11.53 3.90 -7.18
CA GLN A 431 -11.71 4.65 -5.94
C GLN A 431 -10.84 5.91 -5.93
N PRO A 432 -11.28 7.02 -5.30
CA PRO A 432 -10.46 8.20 -5.13
C PRO A 432 -9.21 7.92 -4.30
N GLY A 433 -8.06 8.40 -4.76
CA GLY A 433 -6.80 8.24 -4.04
C GLY A 433 -5.59 8.60 -4.88
N LYS A 434 -4.42 8.29 -4.34
CA LYS A 434 -3.14 8.28 -5.05
C LYS A 434 -2.55 6.88 -4.91
N HIS A 435 -1.39 6.65 -5.51
CA HIS A 435 -0.63 5.45 -5.24
C HIS A 435 0.04 5.49 -3.84
N ASP A 436 -0.78 5.48 -2.78
CA ASP A 436 -0.37 5.65 -1.38
C ASP A 436 -1.03 4.64 -0.41
N TRP A 437 -0.46 4.50 0.80
CA TRP A 437 -1.01 3.60 1.82
C TRP A 437 -2.45 3.92 2.25
N PRO A 438 -2.88 5.20 2.39
CA PRO A 438 -4.29 5.52 2.64
C PRO A 438 -5.25 5.00 1.57
N PHE A 439 -4.86 4.96 0.30
CA PHE A 439 -5.64 4.30 -0.73
C PHE A 439 -5.65 2.78 -0.54
N ALA A 440 -4.50 2.16 -0.24
CA ALA A 440 -4.41 0.71 0.03
C ALA A 440 -5.31 0.25 1.19
N ASP A 441 -5.33 1.00 2.30
CA ASP A 441 -6.21 0.80 3.46
C ASP A 441 -7.69 0.82 3.04
N ARG A 442 -8.14 1.91 2.39
CA ARG A 442 -9.53 2.05 1.95
C ARG A 442 -9.94 0.96 0.96
N ALA A 443 -9.06 0.61 0.02
CA ALA A 443 -9.32 -0.41 -0.97
C ALA A 443 -9.47 -1.79 -0.34
N PHE A 444 -8.59 -2.16 0.60
CA PHE A 444 -8.70 -3.40 1.35
C PHE A 444 -9.98 -3.45 2.19
N ALA A 445 -10.29 -2.37 2.92
CA ALA A 445 -11.53 -2.26 3.70
C ALA A 445 -12.79 -2.43 2.84
N ALA A 446 -12.80 -1.88 1.61
CA ALA A 446 -13.91 -2.02 0.68
C ALA A 446 -14.04 -3.45 0.12
N ALA A 447 -12.93 -4.14 -0.13
CA ALA A 447 -12.92 -5.49 -0.70
C ALA A 447 -13.15 -6.59 0.35
N LEU A 448 -12.82 -6.34 1.63
CA LEU A 448 -12.82 -7.35 2.70
C LEU A 448 -14.17 -8.08 2.85
N PRO A 449 -15.35 -7.42 2.86
CA PRO A 449 -16.62 -8.14 2.98
C PRO A 449 -16.88 -9.13 1.83
N TRP A 450 -16.53 -8.73 0.60
CA TRP A 450 -16.61 -9.62 -0.56
C TRP A 450 -15.62 -10.78 -0.44
N LEU A 451 -14.37 -10.49 -0.09
CA LEU A 451 -13.31 -11.50 0.04
C LEU A 451 -13.65 -12.52 1.13
N ALA A 452 -14.10 -12.07 2.29
CA ALA A 452 -14.50 -12.93 3.41
C ALA A 452 -15.64 -13.88 3.02
N GLY A 453 -16.68 -13.38 2.34
CA GLY A 453 -17.78 -14.20 1.83
C GLY A 453 -17.36 -15.13 0.68
N ARG A 454 -16.45 -14.69 -0.20
CA ARG A 454 -15.89 -15.49 -1.28
C ARG A 454 -15.11 -16.70 -0.77
N LEU A 455 -14.38 -16.51 0.33
CA LEU A 455 -13.55 -17.53 0.97
C LEU A 455 -14.31 -18.41 1.98
N GLY A 456 -15.63 -18.27 2.11
CA GLY A 456 -16.41 -19.10 3.03
C GLY A 456 -16.16 -18.80 4.50
N THR A 457 -15.91 -17.54 4.85
CA THR A 457 -15.85 -17.12 6.27
C THR A 457 -17.18 -17.48 6.96
N PRO A 458 -17.16 -18.13 8.14
CA PRO A 458 -18.38 -18.56 8.82
C PRO A 458 -19.39 -17.41 8.99
N ASP A 459 -20.65 -17.67 8.64
CA ASP A 459 -21.78 -16.73 8.73
C ASP A 459 -21.62 -15.42 7.95
N VAL A 460 -20.67 -15.35 7.01
CA VAL A 460 -20.53 -14.25 6.07
C VAL A 460 -21.11 -14.67 4.73
N ALA A 461 -22.11 -13.94 4.25
CA ALA A 461 -22.75 -14.25 2.97
C ALA A 461 -21.79 -14.04 1.78
N ARG A 462 -21.74 -15.02 0.88
CA ARG A 462 -21.06 -14.86 -0.41
C ARG A 462 -21.83 -13.86 -1.28
N THR A 463 -21.24 -12.69 -1.51
CA THR A 463 -21.80 -11.64 -2.35
C THR A 463 -21.17 -11.66 -3.75
N ALA A 464 -21.92 -11.19 -4.74
CA ALA A 464 -21.37 -11.00 -6.08
C ALA A 464 -20.30 -9.90 -6.07
N LEU A 465 -19.34 -9.97 -6.99
CA LEU A 465 -18.47 -8.84 -7.26
C LEU A 465 -19.31 -7.60 -7.60
N PRO A 466 -18.92 -6.39 -7.16
CA PRO A 466 -19.65 -5.19 -7.51
C PRO A 466 -19.72 -5.07 -9.03
N ALA A 467 -20.90 -4.78 -9.55
CA ALA A 467 -21.02 -4.41 -10.95
C ALA A 467 -20.16 -3.16 -11.20
N ALA A 468 -19.36 -3.16 -12.27
CA ALA A 468 -18.80 -1.90 -12.78
C ALA A 468 -20.00 -0.97 -13.01
N SER A 469 -20.10 0.10 -12.22
CA SER A 469 -21.31 0.92 -12.06
C SER A 469 -22.14 1.04 -13.34
N ALA A 470 -23.32 0.41 -13.37
CA ALA A 470 -24.34 0.72 -14.37
C ALA A 470 -24.87 2.15 -14.10
N PRO A 471 -25.22 2.92 -15.14
CA PRO A 471 -25.62 4.31 -14.97
C PRO A 471 -26.86 4.40 -14.08
N THR A 472 -26.76 5.19 -13.01
CA THR A 472 -27.95 5.82 -12.42
C THR A 472 -28.57 6.65 -13.52
N ALA A 473 -29.78 6.30 -13.96
CA ALA A 473 -30.53 7.12 -14.88
C ALA A 473 -30.64 8.52 -14.26
N ALA A 474 -29.94 9.50 -14.84
CA ALA A 474 -30.17 10.88 -14.49
C ALA A 474 -31.67 11.11 -14.68
N ALA A 475 -32.35 11.53 -13.61
CA ALA A 475 -33.68 12.07 -13.73
C ALA A 475 -33.59 13.15 -14.82
N GLY A 476 -34.26 12.89 -15.94
CA GLY A 476 -34.29 13.84 -17.05
C GLY A 476 -34.73 15.21 -16.51
N PRO A 477 -34.28 16.31 -17.13
CA PRO A 477 -34.70 17.63 -16.71
C PRO A 477 -36.23 17.66 -16.63
N VAL A 478 -36.75 17.94 -15.44
CA VAL A 478 -38.18 18.17 -15.24
C VAL A 478 -38.54 19.35 -16.14
N VAL A 479 -39.19 19.06 -17.25
CA VAL A 479 -39.80 20.07 -18.11
C VAL A 479 -40.94 20.67 -17.29
N VAL A 480 -40.69 21.81 -16.66
CA VAL A 480 -41.75 22.64 -16.08
C VAL A 480 -42.51 23.27 -17.25
N PRO A 481 -43.79 22.95 -17.47
CA PRO A 481 -44.55 23.58 -18.54
C PRO A 481 -44.71 25.07 -18.24
N ALA A 482 -44.35 25.93 -19.20
CA ALA A 482 -44.55 27.37 -19.09
C ALA A 482 -46.05 27.68 -18.90
N GLN A 483 -46.41 28.34 -17.80
CA GLN A 483 -47.73 28.91 -17.61
C GLN A 483 -47.93 30.04 -18.63
N ARG A 484 -48.83 29.82 -19.59
CA ARG A 484 -49.31 30.87 -20.49
C ARG A 484 -50.15 31.87 -19.69
N SER A 485 -49.71 33.12 -19.65
CA SER A 485 -50.53 34.26 -19.22
C SER A 485 -51.68 34.43 -20.20
N GLY A 486 -52.91 34.19 -19.75
CA GLY A 486 -54.13 34.53 -20.50
C GLY A 486 -54.39 36.04 -20.47
N PRO A 487 -55.16 36.58 -21.44
CA PRO A 487 -55.33 38.02 -21.61
C PRO A 487 -56.21 38.63 -20.50
N THR A 488 -55.74 39.75 -19.97
CA THR A 488 -56.43 40.65 -19.05
C THR A 488 -57.70 41.21 -19.71
N THR A 489 -58.84 41.02 -19.04
CA THR A 489 -60.09 41.73 -19.35
C THR A 489 -60.15 43.03 -18.54
N ARG A 490 -59.98 44.16 -19.23
CA ARG A 490 -60.85 45.35 -19.16
C ARG A 490 -60.44 46.36 -20.22
#